data_AF-A0AAV6SG35-F1
#
_entry.id   AF-A0AAV6SG35-F1
#
_cell.length_a   1.000
_cell.length_b   1.000
_cell.length_c   1.000
_cell.angle_alpha   90.00
_cell.angle_beta   90.00
_cell.angle_gamma   90.00
#
_symmetry.space_group_name_H-M   'P 1'
#
loop_
_entity.id
_entity.type
_entity.pdbx_description
1 polymer ?
#
loop_
_entity_poly.entity_id
_entity_poly.type
_entity_poly.pdbx_seq_one_letter_code
_entity_poly.pdbx_strand_id
1 'polypeptide(L)'
;MSNSMIIRQPQPVMVIQDSDEWGSGICDCCQDVPECCCAFWCCPCFACKVTDTYGEALCLPLLDIFGMVPPATLAMRVAMRHRYGIAGNLCTDCIYASFCTTCTWCQMSREMRRRNIQVTLVGAKRT
;
A
#
# COMPACT_ATOMS: atom_id res chain seq x y z
N MET A 1 -27.22 10.35 -46.17
CA MET A 1 -25.84 9.99 -45.82
C MET A 1 -25.72 10.08 -44.31
N SER A 2 -25.71 8.94 -43.60
CA SER A 2 -25.60 8.92 -42.14
C SER A 2 -24.15 9.15 -41.73
N ASN A 3 -23.90 10.23 -41.01
CA ASN A 3 -22.59 10.51 -40.42
C ASN A 3 -22.42 9.64 -39.17
N SER A 4 -21.58 8.61 -39.25
CA SER A 4 -21.15 7.82 -38.10
C SER A 4 -20.12 8.62 -37.29
N MET A 5 -20.49 9.03 -36.08
CA MET A 5 -19.55 9.60 -35.11
C MET A 5 -18.72 8.47 -34.49
N ILE A 6 -17.44 8.37 -34.87
CA ILE A 6 -16.51 7.41 -34.28
C ILE A 6 -15.88 8.05 -33.04
N ILE A 7 -16.42 7.74 -31.86
CA ILE A 7 -15.82 8.12 -30.58
C ILE A 7 -14.61 7.22 -30.35
N ARG A 8 -13.40 7.79 -30.47
CA ARG A 8 -12.16 7.11 -30.06
C ARG A 8 -12.06 7.18 -28.54
N GLN A 9 -12.11 6.03 -27.86
CA GLN A 9 -11.81 5.97 -26.42
C GLN A 9 -10.33 6.32 -26.19
N PRO A 10 -10.01 7.10 -25.12
CA PRO A 10 -8.63 7.30 -24.72
C PRO A 10 -8.03 5.94 -24.37
N GLN A 11 -7.00 5.54 -25.11
CA GLN A 11 -6.21 4.35 -24.82
C GLN A 11 -5.58 4.54 -23.43
N PRO A 12 -5.66 3.55 -22.52
CA PRO A 12 -4.91 3.62 -21.28
C PRO A 12 -3.42 3.71 -21.63
N VAL A 13 -2.78 4.81 -21.23
CA VAL A 13 -1.33 4.93 -21.30
C VAL A 13 -0.77 3.93 -20.30
N MET A 14 -0.34 2.77 -20.78
CA MET A 14 0.37 1.80 -19.97
C MET A 14 1.74 2.40 -19.66
N VAL A 15 1.91 2.92 -18.45
CA VAL A 15 3.24 3.29 -17.95
C VAL A 15 4.03 1.99 -17.84
N ILE A 16 5.01 1.81 -18.71
CA ILE A 16 5.93 0.68 -18.66
C ILE A 16 6.87 0.96 -17.48
N GLN A 17 6.69 0.25 -16.37
CA GLN A 17 7.75 0.13 -15.36
C GLN A 17 8.78 -0.87 -15.90
N ASP A 18 10.04 -0.47 -15.97
CA ASP A 18 11.12 -1.28 -16.57
C ASP A 18 11.42 -2.58 -15.78
N SER A 19 10.96 -2.69 -14.52
CA SER A 19 10.90 -3.94 -13.78
C SER A 19 9.91 -3.86 -12.60
N ASP A 20 9.34 -5.02 -12.22
CA ASP A 20 8.54 -5.19 -11.00
C ASP A 20 9.42 -5.51 -9.77
N GLU A 21 10.75 -5.47 -9.93
CA GLU A 21 11.73 -5.89 -8.91
C GLU A 21 12.42 -4.68 -8.26
N TRP A 22 12.90 -4.84 -7.02
CA TRP A 22 13.69 -3.82 -6.34
C TRP A 22 14.98 -3.51 -7.13
N GLY A 23 15.31 -2.23 -7.28
CA GLY A 23 16.48 -1.78 -8.05
C GLY A 23 17.85 -2.07 -7.42
N SER A 24 17.90 -2.47 -6.15
CA SER A 24 19.12 -2.84 -5.42
C SER A 24 18.87 -4.01 -4.45
N GLY A 25 19.94 -4.77 -4.16
CA GLY A 25 19.89 -5.83 -3.17
C GLY A 25 19.97 -5.31 -1.74
N ILE A 26 19.48 -6.09 -0.77
CA ILE A 26 19.48 -5.69 0.66
C ILE A 26 20.89 -5.47 1.25
N CYS A 27 21.92 -6.04 0.62
CA CYS A 27 23.33 -5.94 1.03
C CYS A 27 24.17 -5.02 0.15
N ASP A 28 23.56 -4.23 -0.75
CA ASP A 28 24.29 -3.22 -1.57
C ASP A 28 24.66 -1.95 -0.77
N CYS A 29 24.66 -2.02 0.56
CA CYS A 29 24.91 -0.91 1.46
C CYS A 29 26.31 -0.28 1.34
N CYS A 30 27.25 -0.95 0.66
CA CYS A 30 28.58 -0.43 0.36
C CYS A 30 28.59 0.68 -0.71
N GLN A 31 27.47 0.88 -1.43
CA GLN A 31 27.33 1.97 -2.40
C GLN A 31 27.10 3.33 -1.72
N ASP A 32 26.41 3.33 -0.56
CA ASP A 32 26.11 4.52 0.25
C ASP A 32 26.48 4.31 1.72
N VAL A 33 27.80 4.18 1.97
CA VAL A 33 28.40 3.99 3.29
C VAL A 33 27.88 4.97 4.37
N PRO A 34 27.74 6.30 4.13
CA PRO A 34 27.24 7.20 5.17
C PRO A 34 25.78 6.93 5.55
N GLU A 35 24.94 6.52 4.61
CA GLU A 35 23.55 6.14 4.89
C GLU A 35 23.48 4.81 5.65
N CYS A 36 24.31 3.84 5.26
CA CYS A 36 24.44 2.58 5.99
C CYS A 36 24.91 2.79 7.44
N CYS A 37 25.92 3.66 7.65
CA CYS A 37 26.39 4.00 8.99
C CYS A 37 25.30 4.73 9.79
N CYS A 38 24.53 5.64 9.16
CA CYS A 38 23.42 6.32 9.81
C CYS A 38 22.29 5.35 10.21
N ALA A 39 21.94 4.41 9.32
CA ALA A 39 20.95 3.37 9.58
C ALA A 39 21.38 2.43 10.73
N PHE A 40 22.67 2.06 10.79
CA PHE A 40 23.18 1.20 11.85
C PHE A 40 23.33 1.93 13.19
N TRP A 41 23.86 3.16 13.22
CA TRP A 41 24.09 3.91 14.46
C TRP A 41 22.85 4.64 15.00
N CYS A 42 21.93 5.09 14.12
CA CYS A 42 20.62 5.62 14.52
C CYS A 42 19.51 5.14 13.58
N CYS A 43 19.16 3.86 13.68
CA CYS A 43 18.03 3.27 12.96
C CYS A 43 16.71 4.07 13.09
N PRO A 44 16.30 4.57 14.29
CA PRO A 44 15.08 5.36 14.41
C PRO A 44 15.14 6.68 13.63
N CYS A 45 16.28 7.38 13.69
CA CYS A 45 16.48 8.65 12.97
C CYS A 45 16.43 8.42 11.45
N PHE A 46 17.11 7.37 10.98
CA PHE A 46 17.18 7.02 9.57
C PHE A 46 15.79 6.62 9.05
N ALA A 47 15.06 5.79 9.80
CA ALA A 47 13.71 5.39 9.43
C ALA A 47 12.75 6.59 9.38
N CYS A 48 12.81 7.52 10.34
CA CYS A 48 12.04 8.77 10.29
C CYS A 48 12.40 9.63 9.07
N LYS A 49 13.69 9.74 8.73
CA LYS A 49 14.15 10.49 7.54
C LYS A 49 13.59 9.87 6.26
N VAL A 50 13.67 8.54 6.13
CA VAL A 50 13.15 7.82 4.95
C VAL A 50 11.64 7.98 4.84
N THR A 51 10.88 7.85 5.93
CA THR A 51 9.41 8.01 5.88
C THR A 51 8.99 9.44 5.56
N ASP A 52 9.72 10.44 6.07
CA ASP A 52 9.49 11.85 5.75
C ASP A 52 9.70 12.11 4.24
N THR A 53 10.79 11.60 3.67
CA THR A 53 11.05 11.71 2.23
C THR A 53 10.02 10.98 1.36
N TYR A 54 9.43 9.91 1.89
CA TYR A 54 8.35 9.17 1.23
C TYR A 54 6.98 9.88 1.34
N GLY A 55 6.86 10.90 2.21
CA GLY A 55 5.63 11.67 2.41
C GLY A 55 4.62 11.03 3.37
N GLU A 56 5.06 10.06 4.18
CA GLU A 56 4.21 9.38 5.17
C GLU A 56 4.48 9.90 6.59
N ALA A 57 3.55 9.65 7.52
CA ALA A 57 3.62 10.20 8.87
C ALA A 57 4.84 9.67 9.65
N LEU A 58 5.67 10.58 10.18
CA LEU A 58 6.86 10.35 11.00
C LEU A 58 6.67 9.43 12.23
N CYS A 59 5.44 9.14 12.62
CA CYS A 59 5.13 8.31 13.79
C CYS A 59 5.28 6.81 13.54
N LEU A 60 5.35 6.37 12.28
CA LEU A 60 5.37 4.94 11.91
C LEU A 60 6.60 4.18 12.40
N PRO A 61 7.84 4.68 12.20
CA PRO A 61 9.03 3.97 12.67
C PRO A 61 9.12 3.91 14.19
N LEU A 62 8.66 4.97 14.86
CA LEU A 62 8.63 5.03 16.32
C LEU A 62 7.63 4.01 16.88
N LEU A 63 6.44 3.90 16.28
CA LEU A 63 5.41 2.93 16.68
C LEU A 63 5.85 1.47 16.52
N ASP A 64 6.63 1.14 15.49
CA ASP A 64 7.24 -0.19 15.31
C ASP A 64 8.28 -0.49 16.40
N ILE A 65 9.12 0.49 16.78
CA ILE A 65 10.13 0.34 17.84
C ILE A 65 9.48 0.16 19.22
N PHE A 66 8.34 0.81 19.49
CA PHE A 66 7.62 0.68 20.77
C PHE A 66 6.70 -0.55 20.84
N GLY A 67 6.62 -1.38 19.78
CA GLY A 67 5.94 -2.67 19.80
C GLY A 67 4.41 -2.61 19.91
N MET A 68 3.81 -1.46 19.61
CA MET A 68 2.37 -1.22 19.80
C MET A 68 1.52 -1.54 18.56
N VAL A 69 2.14 -1.94 17.46
CA VAL A 69 1.45 -2.18 16.17
C VAL A 69 1.57 -3.64 15.77
N PRO A 70 0.45 -4.34 15.46
CA PRO A 70 0.49 -5.68 14.88
C PRO A 70 0.90 -5.58 13.39
N PRO A 71 2.15 -5.95 13.01
CA PRO A 71 2.69 -5.66 11.68
C PRO A 71 1.91 -6.35 10.56
N ALA A 72 1.49 -7.61 10.78
CA ALA A 72 0.70 -8.36 9.81
C ALA A 72 -0.67 -7.73 9.53
N THR A 73 -1.30 -7.15 10.56
CA THR A 73 -2.63 -6.51 10.40
C THR A 73 -2.50 -5.21 9.63
N LEU A 74 -1.48 -4.41 9.94
CA LEU A 74 -1.18 -3.18 9.22
C LEU A 74 -0.86 -3.48 7.75
N ALA A 75 0.07 -4.41 7.48
CA ALA A 75 0.47 -4.78 6.12
C ALA A 75 -0.73 -5.21 5.27
N MET A 76 -1.59 -6.08 5.80
CA MET A 76 -2.77 -6.55 5.07
C MET A 76 -3.78 -5.41 4.82
N ARG A 77 -3.91 -4.47 5.76
CA ARG A 77 -4.79 -3.30 5.61
C ARG A 77 -4.29 -2.35 4.52
N VAL A 78 -2.99 -2.06 4.49
CA VAL A 78 -2.33 -1.24 3.46
C VAL A 78 -2.46 -1.90 2.09
N ALA A 79 -2.12 -3.18 1.98
CA ALA A 79 -2.27 -3.95 0.73
C ALA A 79 -3.71 -3.91 0.21
N MET A 80 -4.69 -4.02 1.12
CA MET A 80 -6.10 -3.92 0.77
C MET A 80 -6.47 -2.52 0.28
N ARG A 81 -5.99 -1.44 0.91
CA ARG A 81 -6.26 -0.06 0.45
C ARG A 81 -5.68 0.20 -0.93
N HIS A 82 -4.45 -0.25 -1.17
CA HIS A 82 -3.79 -0.13 -2.46
C HIS A 82 -4.54 -0.92 -3.55
N ARG A 83 -4.87 -2.20 -3.27
CA ARG A 83 -5.58 -3.07 -4.21
C ARG A 83 -6.99 -2.57 -4.57
N TYR A 84 -7.66 -1.92 -3.64
CA TYR A 84 -9.05 -1.51 -3.77
C TYR A 84 -9.27 -0.01 -3.98
N GLY A 85 -8.19 0.79 -4.05
CA GLY A 85 -8.26 2.24 -4.19
C GLY A 85 -8.99 2.94 -3.04
N ILE A 86 -8.82 2.47 -1.80
CA ILE A 86 -9.54 3.02 -0.63
C ILE A 86 -8.77 4.23 -0.07
N ALA A 87 -9.32 5.43 -0.23
CA ALA A 87 -8.72 6.67 0.24
C ALA A 87 -8.44 6.67 1.75
N GLY A 88 -7.21 7.01 2.16
CA GLY A 88 -6.78 7.24 3.54
C GLY A 88 -5.25 7.22 3.66
N ASN A 89 -4.75 7.18 4.90
CA ASN A 89 -3.31 7.25 5.18
C ASN A 89 -2.86 6.15 6.15
N LEU A 90 -1.55 5.89 6.18
CA LEU A 90 -0.95 4.82 6.95
C LEU A 90 -1.08 5.02 8.47
N CYS A 91 -1.06 6.28 8.94
CA CYS A 91 -1.29 6.63 10.34
C CYS A 91 -2.67 6.17 10.85
N THR A 92 -3.73 6.44 10.08
CA THR A 92 -5.08 5.97 10.43
C THR A 92 -5.16 4.44 10.46
N ASP A 93 -4.46 3.77 9.55
CA ASP A 93 -4.41 2.30 9.52
C ASP A 93 -3.73 1.71 10.76
N CYS A 94 -2.66 2.34 11.23
CA CYS A 94 -2.01 1.98 12.49
C CYS A 94 -2.95 2.11 13.68
N ILE A 95 -3.64 3.25 13.80
CA ILE A 95 -4.58 3.47 14.91
C ILE A 95 -5.68 2.40 14.92
N TYR A 96 -6.28 2.09 13.77
CA TYR A 96 -7.31 1.06 13.68
C TYR A 96 -6.76 -0.35 13.94
N ALA A 97 -5.55 -0.65 13.48
CA ALA A 97 -4.90 -1.93 13.71
C ALA A 97 -4.58 -2.14 15.21
N SER A 98 -4.10 -1.10 15.90
CA SER A 98 -3.71 -1.16 17.31
C SER A 98 -4.89 -1.11 18.28
N PHE A 99 -5.96 -0.37 17.98
CA PHE A 99 -7.09 -0.21 18.91
C PHE A 99 -7.93 -1.49 19.07
N CYS A 100 -8.28 -2.14 17.96
CA CYS A 100 -8.99 -3.43 17.98
C CYS A 100 -8.64 -4.26 16.74
N THR A 101 -7.62 -5.11 16.87
CA THR A 101 -7.17 -6.01 15.81
C THR A 101 -8.32 -6.86 15.25
N THR A 102 -9.11 -7.50 16.11
CA THR A 102 -10.23 -8.36 15.71
C THR A 102 -11.28 -7.61 14.90
N CYS A 103 -11.63 -6.38 15.32
CA CYS A 103 -12.60 -5.54 14.62
C CYS A 103 -12.08 -5.16 13.23
N THR A 104 -10.79 -4.85 13.13
CA THR A 104 -10.10 -4.54 11.87
C THR A 104 -10.12 -5.71 10.90
N TRP A 105 -9.83 -6.93 11.37
CA TRP A 105 -9.95 -8.13 10.54
C TRP A 105 -11.40 -8.39 10.09
N CYS A 106 -12.38 -8.18 10.97
CA CYS A 106 -13.79 -8.27 10.60
C CYS A 106 -14.18 -7.23 9.53
N GLN A 107 -13.68 -6.00 9.63
CA GLN A 107 -13.89 -4.96 8.61
C GLN A 107 -13.31 -5.39 7.26
N MET A 108 -12.07 -5.86 7.25
CA MET A 108 -11.38 -6.31 6.04
C MET A 108 -12.05 -7.52 5.40
N SER A 109 -12.51 -8.48 6.21
CA SER A 109 -13.28 -9.65 5.74
C SER A 109 -14.59 -9.25 5.05
N ARG A 110 -15.34 -8.31 5.64
CA ARG A 110 -16.57 -7.78 5.02
C ARG A 110 -16.29 -7.06 3.71
N GLU A 111 -15.19 -6.30 3.65
CA GLU A 111 -14.82 -5.55 2.45
C GLU A 111 -14.40 -6.49 1.31
N MET A 112 -13.60 -7.52 1.60
CA MET A 112 -13.27 -8.58 0.63
C MET A 112 -14.53 -9.23 0.08
N ARG A 113 -15.50 -9.56 0.94
CA ARG A 113 -16.75 -10.19 0.53
C ARG A 113 -17.57 -9.29 -0.38
N ARG A 114 -17.75 -8.00 -0.04
CA ARG A 114 -18.50 -7.06 -0.89
C ARG A 114 -17.91 -6.93 -2.29
N ARG A 115 -16.58 -6.82 -2.38
CA ARG A 115 -15.89 -6.63 -3.67
C ARG A 115 -15.77 -7.92 -4.49
N ASN A 116 -15.64 -9.07 -3.84
CA ASN A 116 -15.69 -10.37 -4.52
C ASN A 116 -17.08 -10.68 -5.11
N ILE A 117 -18.15 -10.30 -4.41
CA ILE A 117 -19.53 -10.43 -4.93
C ILE A 117 -19.74 -9.57 -6.19
N GLN A 118 -19.16 -8.36 -6.27
CA GLN A 118 -19.24 -7.54 -7.49
C GLN A 118 -18.57 -8.17 -8.72
N VAL A 119 -17.44 -8.86 -8.55
CA VAL A 119 -16.75 -9.56 -9.67
C VAL A 119 -17.54 -10.79 -10.16
N THR A 120 -18.42 -11.36 -9.33
CA THR A 120 -19.18 -12.59 -9.66
C THR A 120 -20.55 -12.30 -10.28
N LEU A 121 -21.03 -11.05 -10.31
CA LEU A 121 -22.39 -10.71 -10.76
C LEU A 121 -22.53 -10.25 -12.23
N VAL A 122 -21.54 -10.49 -13.10
CA VAL A 122 -21.67 -10.28 -14.57
C VAL A 122 -21.81 -11.62 -15.32
N GLY A 123 -22.28 -12.67 -14.63
CA GLY A 123 -22.79 -13.90 -15.23
C GLY A 123 -24.32 -13.88 -15.38
N ALA A 124 -24.91 -12.72 -15.68
CA ALA A 124 -26.34 -12.62 -15.92
C ALA A 124 -26.68 -13.21 -17.30
N LYS A 125 -27.13 -14.46 -17.28
CA LYS A 125 -28.22 -15.04 -18.09
C LYS A 125 -28.46 -14.38 -19.47
N ARG A 126 -28.13 -15.09 -20.55
CA ARG A 126 -28.85 -15.06 -21.84
C ARG A 126 -29.32 -16.50 -22.09
N THR A 127 -30.62 -16.79 -21.85
CA THR A 127 -31.63 -17.05 -22.91
C THR A 127 -31.16 -18.06 -23.93
#